data_AF-A0A8S3SMW7-F1
#
_entry.id   AF-A0A8S3SMW7-F1
#
_cell.length_a   1.000
_cell.length_b   1.000
_cell.length_c   1.000
_cell.angle_alpha   90.00
_cell.angle_beta   90.00
_cell.angle_gamma   90.00
#
_symmetry.space_group_name_H-M   'P 1'
#
loop_
_entity.id
_entity.type
_entity.pdbx_description
1 polymer ?
#
loop_
_entity_poly.entity_id
_entity_poly.type
_entity_poly.pdbx_seq_one_letter_code
_entity_poly.pdbx_strand_id
1 'polypeptide(L)'
;MDSNYKTALSKCNLFIKKNITNIGEVMDNLLKDDSLTWDERSKIGLEKDSDEQCQILLEILIRRGNNHIVDEIEMAAKKIANSGRKFPSAENLFEDRKKCMDDAKLRVIELEEKLNNKKEKLSTVHDQQIRALEDLKKLKDKANNQGGEIRILEMKNQDMEREISRLKQTIDYLQKQITLKDAALKRVADEKRKLEAEHTRAIQNLERKQDQTQKTCEKLSENVVALTKAVVSLHAEIKTNQPKEQPRQYQLDITNETPRIQQPRRDKQNLVNKSLRTLPHKVSTCNFGEGAWKNKKSNR
;
A
#
# COMPACT_ATOMS: atom_id res chain seq x y z
N MET A 1 45.71 -12.27 91.61
CA MET A 1 45.78 -11.05 90.79
C MET A 1 45.03 -9.95 91.52
N ASP A 2 45.70 -8.85 91.85
CA ASP A 2 45.15 -7.78 92.69
C ASP A 2 43.94 -7.08 92.05
N SER A 3 42.95 -6.76 92.89
CA SER A 3 41.70 -6.09 92.53
C SER A 3 41.90 -4.73 91.85
N ASN A 4 42.99 -4.03 92.16
CA ASN A 4 43.35 -2.74 91.55
C ASN A 4 43.79 -2.89 90.08
N TYR A 5 44.31 -4.07 89.72
CA TYR A 5 44.86 -4.36 88.40
C TYR A 5 43.78 -4.53 87.34
N LYS A 6 42.66 -5.20 87.69
CA LYS A 6 41.48 -5.32 86.81
C LYS A 6 40.84 -3.96 86.49
N THR A 7 40.86 -3.04 87.45
CA THR A 7 40.23 -1.72 87.31
C THR A 7 41.05 -0.79 86.41
N ALA A 8 42.39 -0.83 86.50
CA ALA A 8 43.29 -0.12 85.59
C ALA A 8 43.18 -0.66 84.16
N LEU A 9 43.08 -1.99 84.01
CA LEU A 9 42.81 -2.68 82.73
C LEU A 9 41.57 -2.13 82.05
N SER A 10 40.45 -2.08 82.79
CA SER A 10 39.16 -1.68 82.22
C SER A 10 39.16 -0.23 81.74
N LYS A 11 39.93 0.65 82.39
CA LYS A 11 40.06 2.07 82.00
C LYS A 11 40.98 2.25 80.80
N CYS A 12 42.12 1.54 80.75
CA CYS A 12 43.05 1.59 79.62
C CYS A 12 42.43 0.96 78.37
N ASN A 13 41.67 -0.12 78.52
CA ASN A 13 41.01 -0.82 77.42
C ASN A 13 40.03 0.09 76.64
N LEU A 14 39.21 0.88 77.34
CA LEU A 14 38.30 1.84 76.70
C LEU A 14 39.03 2.98 75.99
N PHE A 15 40.18 3.40 76.52
CA PHE A 15 40.99 4.47 75.93
C PHE A 15 41.77 3.99 74.70
N ILE A 16 42.36 2.79 74.79
CA ILE A 16 43.17 2.19 73.72
C ILE A 16 42.27 1.81 72.52
N LYS A 17 41.09 1.22 72.78
CA LYS A 17 40.11 0.89 71.72
C LYS A 17 39.64 2.09 70.91
N LYS A 18 39.59 3.29 71.52
CA LYS A 18 39.19 4.52 70.82
C LYS A 18 40.30 5.18 70.01
N ASN A 19 41.57 4.84 70.26
CA ASN A 19 42.72 5.55 69.69
C ASN A 19 43.62 4.67 68.81
N ILE A 20 43.54 3.34 68.88
CA ILE A 20 44.24 2.44 67.95
C ILE A 20 43.38 2.27 66.69
N THR A 21 43.86 2.81 65.57
CA THR A 21 43.21 2.70 64.25
C THR A 21 43.70 1.49 63.45
N ASN A 22 44.87 0.93 63.77
CA ASN A 22 45.41 -0.28 63.12
C ASN A 22 46.17 -1.15 64.13
N ILE A 23 45.52 -2.21 64.60
CA ILE A 23 46.12 -3.14 65.55
C ILE A 23 47.20 -4.04 64.93
N GLY A 24 47.13 -4.27 63.61
CA GLY A 24 48.14 -5.04 62.87
C GLY A 24 49.55 -4.45 63.03
N GLU A 25 49.64 -3.13 62.85
CA GLU A 25 50.90 -2.37 62.95
C GLU A 25 51.46 -2.37 64.39
N VAL A 26 50.59 -2.29 65.40
CA VAL A 26 50.99 -2.38 66.81
C VAL A 26 51.55 -3.76 67.13
N MET A 27 50.94 -4.84 66.64
CA MET A 27 51.45 -6.21 66.81
C MET A 27 52.79 -6.43 66.08
N ASP A 28 52.96 -5.86 64.89
CA ASP A 28 54.22 -5.93 64.13
C ASP A 28 55.37 -5.21 64.84
N ASN A 29 55.11 -4.07 65.47
CA ASN A 29 56.13 -3.36 66.25
C ASN A 29 56.47 -4.11 67.55
N LEU A 30 55.48 -4.67 68.24
CA LEU A 30 55.73 -5.47 69.45
C LEU A 30 56.48 -6.79 69.16
N LEU A 31 56.35 -7.35 67.96
CA LEU A 31 57.18 -8.48 67.51
C LEU A 31 58.64 -8.07 67.27
N LYS A 32 58.89 -6.86 66.74
CA LYS A 32 60.24 -6.36 66.49
C LYS A 32 61.02 -6.09 67.78
N ASP A 33 60.30 -5.67 68.81
CA ASP A 33 60.87 -5.35 70.13
C ASP A 33 60.86 -6.56 71.09
N ASP A 34 60.70 -7.80 70.58
CA ASP A 34 60.60 -9.07 71.33
C ASP A 34 59.52 -9.12 72.44
N SER A 35 58.67 -8.08 72.50
CA SER A 35 57.64 -7.87 73.50
C SER A 35 56.40 -8.75 73.27
N LEU A 36 56.25 -9.27 72.05
CA LEU A 36 55.28 -10.29 71.65
C LEU A 36 56.02 -11.40 70.89
N THR A 37 55.61 -12.67 71.04
CA THR A 37 56.14 -13.77 70.22
C THR A 37 55.24 -14.08 69.03
N TRP A 38 55.81 -14.72 68.00
CA TRP A 38 55.06 -15.16 66.82
C TRP A 38 53.89 -16.10 67.15
N ASP A 39 54.04 -16.95 68.16
CA ASP A 39 52.96 -17.84 68.64
C ASP A 39 51.83 -17.06 69.32
N GLU A 40 52.17 -16.01 70.06
CA GLU A 40 51.18 -15.13 70.72
C GLU A 40 50.43 -14.27 69.68
N ARG A 41 51.13 -13.75 68.67
CA ARG A 41 50.50 -13.06 67.54
C ARG A 41 49.55 -13.99 66.78
N SER A 42 49.97 -15.21 66.49
CA SER A 42 49.14 -16.21 65.80
C SER A 42 47.85 -16.52 66.56
N LYS A 43 47.87 -16.49 67.91
CA LYS A 43 46.68 -16.70 68.76
C LYS A 43 45.67 -15.54 68.71
N ILE A 44 46.14 -14.32 68.42
CA ILE A 44 45.26 -13.14 68.30
C ILE A 44 44.36 -13.33 67.07
N GLY A 45 44.89 -13.83 65.95
CA GLY A 45 44.14 -14.28 64.77
C GLY A 45 43.60 -13.13 63.92
N LEU A 46 43.83 -13.19 62.60
CA LEU A 46 43.43 -12.15 61.64
C LEU A 46 41.93 -12.11 61.33
N GLU A 47 41.19 -13.17 61.69
CA GLU A 47 39.76 -13.33 61.42
C GLU A 47 38.85 -12.70 62.49
N LYS A 48 39.44 -12.17 63.57
CA LYS A 48 38.71 -11.55 64.68
C LYS A 48 38.56 -10.05 64.46
N ASP A 49 37.48 -9.48 64.97
CA ASP A 49 37.25 -8.03 64.90
C ASP A 49 38.32 -7.25 65.69
N SER A 50 38.62 -6.03 65.25
CA SER A 50 39.68 -5.19 65.82
C SER A 50 39.55 -5.01 67.35
N ASP A 51 38.33 -4.99 67.86
CA ASP A 51 38.05 -4.86 69.30
C ASP A 51 38.39 -6.12 70.09
N GLU A 52 38.18 -7.29 69.50
CA GLU A 52 38.54 -8.59 70.07
C GLU A 52 40.06 -8.82 69.99
N GLN A 53 40.68 -8.40 68.89
CA GLN A 53 42.13 -8.41 68.75
C GLN A 53 42.81 -7.53 69.80
N CYS A 54 42.26 -6.32 70.06
CA CYS A 54 42.72 -5.43 71.14
C CYS A 54 42.62 -6.08 72.51
N GLN A 55 41.48 -6.72 72.78
CA GLN A 55 41.23 -7.36 74.07
C GLN A 55 42.24 -8.48 74.36
N ILE A 56 42.48 -9.35 73.38
CA ILE A 56 43.38 -10.50 73.52
C ILE A 56 44.84 -10.05 73.60
N LEU A 57 45.25 -9.07 72.79
CA LEU A 57 46.61 -8.51 72.84
C LEU A 57 46.91 -7.92 74.22
N LEU A 58 45.97 -7.13 74.77
CA LEU A 58 46.11 -6.59 76.11
C LEU A 58 46.26 -7.73 77.13
N GLU A 59 45.38 -8.74 77.11
CA GLU A 59 45.49 -9.87 78.02
C GLU A 59 46.84 -10.60 77.97
N ILE A 60 47.46 -10.70 76.79
CA ILE A 60 48.79 -11.31 76.62
C ILE A 60 49.89 -10.41 77.20
N LEU A 61 49.91 -9.12 76.86
CA LEU A 61 50.91 -8.17 77.36
C LEU A 61 50.84 -8.01 78.88
N ILE A 62 49.63 -8.14 79.41
CA ILE A 62 49.34 -8.10 80.85
C ILE A 62 49.82 -9.39 81.54
N ARG A 63 49.58 -10.57 80.94
CA ARG A 63 50.09 -11.85 81.47
C ARG A 63 51.62 -11.93 81.45
N ARG A 64 52.27 -11.27 80.49
CA ARG A 64 53.74 -11.15 80.43
C ARG A 64 54.34 -10.25 81.50
N GLY A 65 53.52 -9.47 82.22
CA GLY A 65 54.02 -8.63 83.31
C GLY A 65 54.91 -7.48 82.84
N ASN A 66 54.63 -6.90 81.67
CA ASN A 66 55.33 -5.70 81.18
C ASN A 66 54.87 -4.46 81.96
N ASN A 67 55.32 -4.34 83.22
CA ASN A 67 55.15 -3.17 84.07
C ASN A 67 55.67 -1.87 83.41
N HIS A 68 56.62 -2.01 82.47
CA HIS A 68 57.20 -0.90 81.71
C HIS A 68 56.17 -0.11 80.88
N ILE A 69 55.16 -0.77 80.31
CA ILE A 69 54.14 -0.08 79.48
C ILE A 69 53.19 0.73 80.38
N VAL A 70 52.89 0.22 81.58
CA VAL A 70 52.09 0.93 82.57
C VAL A 70 52.85 2.15 83.10
N ASP A 71 54.16 2.01 83.34
CA ASP A 71 55.04 3.10 83.77
C ASP A 71 55.22 4.18 82.70
N GLU A 72 55.31 3.80 81.41
CA GLU A 72 55.38 4.76 80.29
C GLU A 72 54.07 5.53 80.07
N ILE A 73 52.92 4.85 80.19
CA ILE A 73 51.61 5.49 80.12
C ILE A 73 51.42 6.45 81.32
N GLU A 74 51.88 6.07 82.51
CA GLU A 74 51.84 6.92 83.70
C GLU A 74 52.79 8.13 83.58
N MET A 75 53.99 7.94 83.01
CA MET A 75 54.91 9.04 82.70
C MET A 75 54.36 9.98 81.62
N ALA A 76 53.71 9.45 80.58
CA ALA A 76 53.06 10.26 79.55
C ALA A 76 51.91 11.09 80.15
N ALA A 77 51.10 10.50 81.03
CA ALA A 77 50.03 11.19 81.74
C ALA A 77 50.57 12.31 82.68
N LYS A 78 51.67 12.05 83.42
CA LYS A 78 52.33 13.04 84.28
C LYS A 78 52.98 14.17 83.48
N LYS A 79 53.57 13.90 82.32
CA LYS A 79 54.12 14.95 81.42
C LYS A 79 53.03 15.87 80.88
N ILE A 80 51.85 15.34 80.56
CA ILE A 80 50.70 16.14 80.12
C ILE A 80 50.20 17.02 81.28
N ALA A 81 50.10 16.49 82.50
CA ALA A 81 49.70 17.23 83.70
C ALA A 81 50.69 18.38 84.05
N ASN A 82 51.99 18.15 83.86
CA ASN A 82 53.04 19.15 84.14
C ASN A 82 53.24 20.18 83.02
N SER A 83 52.61 20.01 81.85
CA SER A 83 52.78 20.91 80.70
C SER A 83 52.05 22.25 80.83
N GLY A 84 51.38 22.52 81.96
CA GLY A 84 50.68 23.78 82.22
C GLY A 84 49.50 24.06 81.28
N ARG A 85 49.17 23.14 80.36
CA ARG A 85 47.94 23.21 79.58
C ARG A 85 46.79 22.99 80.54
N LYS A 86 46.08 24.06 80.89
CA LYS A 86 44.80 23.97 81.59
C LYS A 86 43.91 23.05 80.75
N PHE A 87 43.61 21.87 81.28
CA PHE A 87 42.52 21.08 80.73
C PHE A 87 41.28 21.98 80.79
N PRO A 88 40.58 22.22 79.66
CA PRO A 88 39.28 22.87 79.72
C PRO A 88 38.46 22.11 80.76
N SER A 89 37.77 22.83 81.65
CA SER A 89 36.96 22.18 82.67
C SER A 89 36.00 21.21 81.96
N ALA A 90 35.65 20.10 82.63
CA ALA A 90 34.71 19.14 82.05
C ALA A 90 33.44 19.87 81.55
N GLU A 91 33.01 20.90 82.28
CA GLU A 91 31.92 21.80 81.93
C GLU A 91 32.13 22.49 80.57
N ASN A 92 33.28 23.12 80.33
CA ASN A 92 33.59 23.76 79.04
C ASN A 92 33.61 22.74 77.88
N LEU A 93 34.12 21.53 78.11
CA LEU A 93 34.12 20.48 77.09
C LEU A 93 32.71 19.95 76.79
N PHE A 94 31.84 19.87 77.80
CA PHE A 94 30.43 19.51 77.60
C PHE A 94 29.68 20.61 76.85
N GLU A 95 29.98 21.87 77.14
CA GLU A 95 29.34 23.02 76.51
C GLU A 95 29.76 23.17 75.03
N ASP A 96 31.06 23.02 74.74
CA ASP A 96 31.58 22.97 73.36
C ASP A 96 31.02 21.78 72.58
N ARG A 97 30.92 20.60 73.21
CA ARG A 97 30.32 19.43 72.59
C ARG A 97 28.83 19.62 72.34
N LYS A 98 28.10 20.23 73.28
CA LYS A 98 26.67 20.53 73.13
C LYS A 98 26.45 21.50 71.97
N LYS A 99 27.22 22.58 71.90
CA LYS A 99 27.19 23.55 70.79
C LYS A 99 27.52 22.89 69.45
N CYS A 100 28.57 22.06 69.40
CA CYS A 100 28.92 21.32 68.19
C CYS A 100 27.81 20.36 67.74
N MET A 101 27.15 19.67 68.68
CA MET A 101 26.01 18.81 68.38
C MET A 101 24.79 19.59 67.90
N ASP A 102 24.51 20.76 68.49
CA ASP A 102 23.38 21.60 68.08
C ASP A 102 23.61 22.26 66.71
N ASP A 103 24.85 22.69 66.41
CA ASP A 103 25.27 23.13 65.07
C ASP A 103 25.17 22.00 64.03
N ALA A 104 25.53 20.77 64.42
CA ALA A 104 25.40 19.60 63.55
C ALA A 104 23.92 19.26 63.26
N LYS A 105 23.03 19.35 64.26
CA LYS A 105 21.59 19.16 64.07
C LYS A 105 21.00 20.20 63.12
N LEU A 106 21.37 21.48 63.28
CA LEU A 106 20.92 22.55 62.39
C LEU A 106 21.36 22.29 60.94
N ARG A 107 22.62 21.88 60.73
CA ARG A 107 23.10 21.49 59.39
C ARG A 107 22.36 20.30 58.79
N VAL A 108 22.00 19.30 59.60
CA VAL A 108 21.20 18.16 59.13
C VAL A 108 19.83 18.64 58.65
N ILE A 109 19.14 19.48 59.43
CA ILE A 109 17.84 20.06 59.04
C ILE A 109 17.94 20.83 57.71
N GLU A 110 18.97 21.69 57.56
CA GLU A 110 19.18 22.43 56.30
C GLU A 110 19.44 21.51 55.10
N LEU A 111 20.18 20.42 55.31
CA LEU A 111 20.47 19.45 54.25
C LEU A 111 19.22 18.62 53.89
N GLU A 112 18.40 18.25 54.88
CA GLU A 112 17.12 17.59 54.66
C GLU A 112 16.15 18.47 53.87
N GLU A 113 16.07 19.77 54.21
CA GLU A 113 15.26 20.73 53.46
C GLU A 113 15.74 20.90 52.02
N LYS A 114 17.07 21.04 51.81
CA LYS A 114 17.67 21.08 50.46
C LYS A 114 17.41 19.79 49.67
N LEU A 115 17.44 18.63 50.34
CA LEU A 115 17.17 17.34 49.72
C LEU A 115 15.70 17.21 49.33
N ASN A 116 14.77 17.61 50.18
CA ASN A 116 13.34 17.61 49.86
C ASN A 116 13.03 18.55 48.70
N ASN A 117 13.56 19.77 48.72
CA ASN A 117 13.41 20.73 47.62
C ASN A 117 13.96 20.18 46.29
N LYS A 118 15.07 19.43 46.33
CA LYS A 118 15.60 18.75 45.13
C LYS A 118 14.72 17.58 44.68
N LYS A 119 14.18 16.79 45.60
CA LYS A 119 13.28 15.67 45.29
C LYS A 119 11.99 16.17 44.64
N GLU A 120 11.41 17.26 45.14
CA GLU A 120 10.20 17.85 44.58
C GLU A 120 10.45 18.41 43.17
N LYS A 121 11.55 19.13 42.97
CA LYS A 121 11.99 19.56 41.62
C LYS A 121 12.22 18.38 40.69
N LEU A 122 12.83 17.29 41.17
CA LEU A 122 13.05 16.11 40.34
C LEU A 122 11.74 15.41 39.99
N SER A 123 10.79 15.34 40.93
CA SER A 123 9.45 14.77 40.68
C SER A 123 8.70 15.55 39.60
N THR A 124 8.70 16.88 39.69
CA THR A 124 8.03 17.72 38.68
C THR A 124 8.65 17.59 37.29
N VAL A 125 9.99 17.51 37.20
CA VAL A 125 10.69 17.24 35.94
C VAL A 125 10.35 15.84 35.42
N HIS A 126 10.28 14.84 36.29
CA HIS A 126 9.92 13.48 35.90
C HIS A 126 8.49 13.42 35.31
N ASP A 127 7.52 14.07 35.96
CA ASP A 127 6.14 14.14 35.46
C ASP A 127 6.04 14.91 34.13
N GLN A 128 6.85 15.94 33.94
CA GLN A 128 6.95 16.66 32.67
C GLN A 128 7.56 15.78 31.57
N GLN A 129 8.60 15.00 31.90
CA GLN A 129 9.21 14.05 30.96
C GLN A 129 8.25 12.92 30.57
N ILE A 130 7.50 12.37 31.53
CA ILE A 130 6.48 11.35 31.26
C ILE A 130 5.42 11.90 30.29
N ARG A 131 4.88 13.09 30.58
CA ARG A 131 3.89 13.74 29.69
C ARG A 131 4.44 14.00 28.29
N ALA A 132 5.68 14.51 28.20
CA ALA A 132 6.34 14.73 26.91
C ALA A 132 6.52 13.42 26.12
N LEU A 133 6.87 12.32 26.78
CA LEU A 133 6.98 11.00 26.14
C LEU A 133 5.63 10.47 25.66
N GLU A 134 4.56 10.64 26.45
CA GLU A 134 3.20 10.27 26.05
C GLU A 134 2.72 11.07 24.83
N ASP A 135 3.02 12.37 24.77
CA ASP A 135 2.64 13.20 23.63
C ASP A 135 3.44 12.85 22.37
N LEU A 136 4.74 12.54 22.49
CA LEU A 136 5.53 11.99 21.39
C LEU A 136 4.97 10.66 20.87
N LYS A 137 4.50 9.78 21.75
CA LYS A 137 3.85 8.52 21.37
C LYS A 137 2.57 8.78 20.57
N LYS A 138 1.70 9.68 21.03
CA LYS A 138 0.48 10.08 20.31
C LYS A 138 0.78 10.67 18.94
N LEU A 139 1.81 11.52 18.84
CA LEU A 139 2.24 12.10 17.56
C LEU A 139 2.74 11.03 16.59
N LYS A 140 3.52 10.06 17.08
CA LYS A 140 3.98 8.92 16.29
C LYS A 140 2.81 8.09 15.76
N ASP A 141 1.82 7.80 16.60
CA ASP A 141 0.65 7.02 16.19
C ASP A 141 -0.20 7.77 15.16
N LYS A 142 -0.36 9.09 15.32
CA LYS A 142 -1.00 9.94 14.29
C LYS A 142 -0.24 9.94 12.98
N ALA A 143 1.08 10.10 13.00
CA ALA A 143 1.91 10.07 11.81
C ALA A 143 1.85 8.71 11.10
N ASN A 144 1.81 7.60 11.85
CA ASN A 144 1.65 6.25 11.29
C ASN A 144 0.28 6.07 10.62
N ASN A 145 -0.80 6.55 11.27
CA ASN A 145 -2.14 6.48 10.70
C ASN A 145 -2.25 7.30 9.41
N GLN A 146 -1.73 8.53 9.42
CA GLN A 146 -1.67 9.38 8.23
C GLN A 146 -0.80 8.76 7.13
N GLY A 147 0.34 8.16 7.48
CA GLY A 147 1.17 7.42 6.53
C GLY A 147 0.44 6.22 5.92
N GLY A 148 -0.40 5.53 6.70
CA GLY A 148 -1.29 4.47 6.20
C GLY A 148 -2.35 4.99 5.24
N GLU A 149 -3.03 6.09 5.59
CA GLU A 149 -4.02 6.75 4.73
C GLU A 149 -3.43 7.22 3.39
N ILE A 150 -2.22 7.80 3.42
CA ILE A 150 -1.50 8.22 2.21
C ILE A 150 -1.24 7.01 1.30
N ARG A 151 -0.74 5.89 1.83
CA ARG A 151 -0.52 4.68 1.02
C ARG A 151 -1.81 4.14 0.39
N ILE A 152 -2.93 4.19 1.10
CA ILE A 152 -4.23 3.78 0.55
C ILE A 152 -4.64 4.72 -0.59
N LEU A 153 -4.43 6.03 -0.45
CA LEU A 153 -4.72 7.01 -1.50
C LEU A 153 -3.79 6.83 -2.71
N GLU A 154 -2.50 6.56 -2.49
CA GLU A 154 -1.55 6.24 -3.56
C GLU A 154 -1.94 5.00 -4.34
N MET A 155 -2.36 3.92 -3.66
CA MET A 155 -2.87 2.71 -4.31
C MET A 155 -4.14 3.01 -5.13
N LYS A 156 -5.09 3.77 -4.58
CA LYS A 156 -6.30 4.19 -5.30
C LYS A 156 -5.97 5.02 -6.53
N ASN A 157 -4.99 5.94 -6.44
CA ASN A 157 -4.54 6.73 -7.59
C ASN A 157 -3.95 5.84 -8.69
N GLN A 158 -3.09 4.88 -8.32
CA GLN A 158 -2.54 3.92 -9.30
C GLN A 158 -3.64 3.09 -9.98
N ASP A 159 -4.66 2.65 -9.23
CA ASP A 159 -5.78 1.91 -9.80
C ASP A 159 -6.60 2.78 -10.76
N MET A 160 -6.85 4.05 -10.41
CA MET A 160 -7.53 5.01 -11.30
C MET A 160 -6.71 5.30 -12.57
N GLU A 161 -5.39 5.43 -12.47
CA GLU A 161 -4.51 5.62 -13.64
C GLU A 161 -4.56 4.43 -14.60
N ARG A 162 -4.60 3.21 -14.07
CA ARG A 162 -4.78 1.99 -14.88
C ARG A 162 -6.14 1.99 -15.58
N GLU A 163 -7.19 2.39 -14.88
CA GLU A 163 -8.54 2.44 -15.47
C GLU A 163 -8.66 3.52 -16.56
N ILE A 164 -8.10 4.70 -16.33
CA ILE A 164 -7.99 5.76 -17.36
C ILE A 164 -7.27 5.22 -18.60
N SER A 165 -6.19 4.44 -18.42
CA SER A 165 -5.44 3.86 -19.53
C SER A 165 -6.29 2.86 -20.34
N ARG A 166 -7.10 2.03 -19.67
CA ARG A 166 -8.04 1.11 -20.33
C ARG A 166 -9.14 1.85 -21.09
N LEU A 167 -9.68 2.92 -20.51
CA LEU A 167 -10.69 3.76 -21.16
C LEU A 167 -10.12 4.44 -22.40
N LYS A 168 -8.90 4.97 -22.34
CA LYS A 168 -8.21 5.52 -23.52
C LYS A 168 -8.06 4.49 -24.63
N GLN A 169 -7.60 3.28 -24.31
CA GLN A 169 -7.50 2.18 -25.29
C GLN A 169 -8.85 1.83 -25.92
N THR A 170 -9.92 1.84 -25.11
CA THR A 170 -11.28 1.58 -25.58
C THR A 170 -11.77 2.69 -26.52
N ILE A 171 -11.51 3.95 -26.17
CA ILE A 171 -11.83 5.11 -27.02
C ILE A 171 -11.09 5.01 -28.35
N ASP A 172 -9.79 4.72 -28.34
CA ASP A 172 -8.99 4.56 -29.57
C ASP A 172 -9.54 3.44 -30.46
N TYR A 173 -9.94 2.31 -29.86
CA TYR A 173 -10.57 1.20 -30.57
C TYR A 173 -11.91 1.62 -31.21
N LEU A 174 -12.77 2.31 -30.45
CA LEU A 174 -14.06 2.79 -30.95
C LEU A 174 -13.89 3.83 -32.06
N GLN A 175 -12.92 4.74 -31.94
CA GLN A 175 -12.62 5.72 -32.98
C GLN A 175 -12.17 5.03 -34.28
N LYS A 176 -11.30 4.01 -34.19
CA LYS A 176 -10.92 3.20 -35.37
C LYS A 176 -12.13 2.53 -36.03
N GLN A 177 -13.04 1.98 -35.22
CA GLN A 177 -14.28 1.36 -35.73
C GLN A 177 -15.19 2.37 -36.44
N ILE A 178 -15.32 3.59 -35.89
CA ILE A 178 -16.08 4.68 -36.52
C ILE A 178 -15.47 5.01 -37.88
N THR A 179 -14.16 5.24 -37.96
CA THR A 179 -13.49 5.56 -39.23
C THR A 179 -13.67 4.47 -40.28
N LEU A 180 -13.60 3.19 -39.89
CA LEU A 180 -13.84 2.07 -40.80
C LEU A 180 -15.28 2.03 -41.32
N LYS A 181 -16.25 2.29 -40.44
CA LYS A 181 -17.68 2.34 -40.81
C LYS A 181 -18.00 3.53 -41.70
N ASP A 182 -17.44 4.71 -41.41
CA ASP A 182 -17.62 5.90 -42.24
C ASP A 182 -17.04 5.70 -43.65
N ALA A 183 -15.86 5.06 -43.74
CA ALA A 183 -15.28 4.69 -45.02
C ALA A 183 -16.17 3.69 -45.79
N ALA A 184 -16.76 2.70 -45.11
CA ALA A 184 -17.69 1.76 -45.72
C ALA A 184 -18.99 2.44 -46.18
N LEU A 185 -19.56 3.33 -45.36
CA LEU A 185 -20.74 4.11 -45.71
C LEU A 185 -20.50 5.00 -46.92
N LYS A 186 -19.33 5.64 -47.01
CA LYS A 186 -18.95 6.44 -48.17
C LYS A 186 -18.92 5.61 -49.46
N ARG A 187 -18.35 4.40 -49.42
CA ARG A 187 -18.34 3.48 -50.57
C ARG A 187 -19.75 3.11 -51.01
N VAL A 188 -20.63 2.76 -50.06
CA VAL A 188 -22.03 2.41 -50.37
C VAL A 188 -22.77 3.63 -50.95
N ALA A 189 -22.55 4.83 -50.43
CA ALA A 189 -23.14 6.05 -50.96
C ALA A 189 -22.65 6.33 -52.39
N ASP A 190 -21.37 6.14 -52.68
CA ASP A 190 -20.80 6.33 -54.01
C ASP A 190 -21.29 5.26 -55.01
N GLU A 191 -21.40 4.00 -54.58
CA GLU A 191 -22.02 2.92 -55.37
C GLU A 191 -23.50 3.22 -55.68
N LYS A 192 -24.25 3.70 -54.68
CA LYS A 192 -25.64 4.12 -54.86
C LYS A 192 -25.76 5.23 -55.90
N ARG A 193 -24.95 6.29 -55.80
CA ARG A 193 -24.93 7.39 -56.79
C ARG A 193 -24.61 6.90 -58.20
N LYS A 194 -23.66 5.96 -58.32
CA LYS A 194 -23.30 5.36 -59.61
C LYS A 194 -24.48 4.59 -60.21
N LEU A 195 -25.16 3.77 -59.40
CA LEU A 195 -26.34 3.02 -59.82
C LEU A 195 -27.51 3.94 -60.20
N GLU A 196 -27.75 5.02 -59.45
CA GLU A 196 -28.76 6.02 -59.78
C GLU A 196 -28.49 6.69 -61.13
N ALA A 197 -27.22 7.02 -61.41
CA ALA A 197 -26.81 7.57 -62.70
C ALA A 197 -26.99 6.55 -63.85
N GLU A 198 -26.62 5.28 -63.63
CA GLU A 198 -26.83 4.20 -64.60
C GLU A 198 -28.32 3.96 -64.87
N HIS A 199 -29.15 3.94 -63.83
CA HIS A 199 -30.60 3.80 -63.93
C HIS A 199 -31.24 4.95 -64.71
N THR A 200 -30.81 6.19 -64.44
CA THR A 200 -31.28 7.38 -65.18
C THR A 200 -30.96 7.28 -66.66
N ARG A 201 -29.73 6.87 -67.01
CA ARG A 201 -29.33 6.65 -68.42
C ARG A 201 -30.13 5.52 -69.07
N ALA A 202 -30.40 4.44 -68.34
CA ALA A 202 -31.20 3.33 -68.82
C ALA A 202 -32.64 3.76 -69.15
N ILE A 203 -33.27 4.54 -68.26
CA ILE A 203 -34.62 5.10 -68.49
C ILE A 203 -34.62 5.98 -69.74
N GLN A 204 -33.70 6.95 -69.84
CA GLN A 204 -33.63 7.83 -71.02
C GLN A 204 -33.44 7.06 -72.33
N ASN A 205 -32.66 5.98 -72.30
CA ASN A 205 -32.48 5.12 -73.47
C ASN A 205 -33.74 4.32 -73.81
N LEU A 206 -34.50 3.86 -72.80
CA LEU A 206 -35.79 3.19 -73.01
C LEU A 206 -36.83 4.15 -73.60
N GLU A 207 -36.93 5.37 -73.07
CA GLU A 207 -37.82 6.42 -73.59
C GLU A 207 -37.49 6.74 -75.05
N ARG A 208 -36.21 6.92 -75.41
CA ARG A 208 -35.80 7.11 -76.80
C ARG A 208 -36.18 5.94 -77.71
N LYS A 209 -36.04 4.71 -77.24
CA LYS A 209 -36.45 3.51 -78.00
C LYS A 209 -37.97 3.46 -78.16
N GLN A 210 -38.71 3.83 -77.13
CA GLN A 210 -40.16 3.93 -77.18
C GLN A 210 -40.60 4.97 -78.22
N ASP A 211 -40.00 6.18 -78.20
CA ASP A 211 -40.27 7.23 -79.19
C ASP A 211 -39.92 6.81 -80.62
N GLN A 212 -38.78 6.14 -80.81
CA GLN A 212 -38.40 5.60 -82.12
C GLN A 212 -39.38 4.54 -82.61
N THR A 213 -39.83 3.66 -81.72
CA THR A 213 -40.83 2.62 -82.04
C THR A 213 -42.16 3.26 -82.40
N GLN A 214 -42.60 4.26 -81.62
CA GLN A 214 -43.82 5.02 -81.88
C GLN A 214 -43.79 5.70 -83.25
N LYS A 215 -42.71 6.42 -83.58
CA LYS A 215 -42.51 7.04 -84.91
C LYS A 215 -42.51 6.01 -86.03
N THR A 216 -41.98 4.82 -85.79
CA THR A 216 -41.97 3.74 -86.77
C THR A 216 -43.38 3.18 -86.98
N CYS A 217 -44.14 2.97 -85.91
CA CYS A 217 -45.55 2.57 -85.98
C CYS A 217 -46.42 3.60 -86.69
N GLU A 218 -46.21 4.90 -86.43
CA GLU A 218 -46.90 5.99 -87.12
C GLU A 218 -46.63 5.96 -88.64
N LYS A 219 -45.36 5.87 -89.05
CA LYS A 219 -44.98 5.74 -90.46
C LYS A 219 -45.56 4.48 -91.11
N LEU A 220 -45.55 3.34 -90.41
CA LEU A 220 -46.15 2.11 -90.93
C LEU A 220 -47.66 2.27 -91.10
N SER A 221 -48.34 2.91 -90.16
CA SER A 221 -49.76 3.23 -90.26
C SER A 221 -50.05 4.11 -91.49
N GLU A 222 -49.28 5.18 -91.70
CA GLU A 222 -49.39 6.05 -92.88
C GLU A 222 -49.21 5.26 -94.18
N ASN A 223 -48.18 4.39 -94.25
CA ASN A 223 -47.93 3.54 -95.41
C ASN A 223 -49.08 2.56 -95.67
N VAL A 224 -49.66 1.95 -94.63
CA VAL A 224 -50.81 1.05 -94.75
C VAL A 224 -52.02 1.81 -95.29
N VAL A 225 -52.28 3.03 -94.81
CA VAL A 225 -53.37 3.87 -95.33
C VAL A 225 -53.13 4.23 -96.80
N ALA A 226 -51.90 4.61 -97.18
CA ALA A 226 -51.56 4.95 -98.55
C ALA A 226 -51.72 3.75 -99.50
N LEU A 227 -51.22 2.57 -99.11
CA LEU A 227 -51.40 1.32 -99.85
C LEU A 227 -52.87 0.96 -99.98
N THR A 228 -53.65 1.10 -98.90
CA THR A 228 -55.09 0.83 -98.92
C THR A 228 -55.81 1.74 -99.92
N LYS A 229 -55.48 3.04 -99.93
CA LYS A 229 -56.02 3.99 -100.92
C LYS A 229 -55.64 3.59 -102.35
N ALA A 230 -54.37 3.26 -102.60
CA ALA A 230 -53.90 2.84 -103.92
C ALA A 230 -54.60 1.56 -104.41
N VAL A 231 -54.79 0.57 -103.52
CA VAL A 231 -55.52 -0.67 -103.83
C VAL A 231 -56.99 -0.38 -104.15
N VAL A 232 -57.64 0.50 -103.39
CA VAL A 232 -59.04 0.90 -103.66
C VAL A 232 -59.15 1.60 -105.02
N SER A 233 -58.23 2.50 -105.35
CA SER A 233 -58.18 3.17 -106.65
C SER A 233 -57.96 2.18 -107.81
N LEU A 234 -56.99 1.28 -107.70
CA LEU A 234 -56.77 0.22 -108.69
C LEU A 234 -57.99 -0.69 -108.84
N HIS A 235 -58.65 -1.06 -107.74
CA HIS A 235 -59.86 -1.87 -107.79
C HIS A 235 -61.01 -1.14 -108.50
N ALA A 236 -61.12 0.18 -108.33
CA ALA A 236 -62.10 1.01 -109.04
C ALA A 236 -61.79 1.08 -110.55
N GLU A 237 -60.52 1.28 -110.93
CA GLU A 237 -60.08 1.30 -112.34
C GLU A 237 -60.32 -0.05 -113.05
N ILE A 238 -60.07 -1.17 -112.36
CA ILE A 238 -60.35 -2.51 -112.86
C ILE A 238 -61.87 -2.68 -113.08
N LYS A 239 -62.71 -2.20 -112.15
CA LYS A 239 -64.18 -2.25 -112.32
C LYS A 239 -64.67 -1.41 -113.49
N THR A 240 -64.05 -0.27 -113.79
CA THR A 240 -64.43 0.58 -114.92
C THR A 240 -63.92 0.06 -116.28
N ASN A 241 -62.83 -0.72 -116.29
CA ASN A 241 -62.24 -1.29 -117.49
C ASN A 241 -62.65 -2.76 -117.75
N GLN A 242 -63.61 -3.29 -117.00
CA GLN A 242 -64.17 -4.60 -117.30
C GLN A 242 -65.09 -4.52 -118.54
N PRO A 243 -64.85 -5.31 -119.61
CA PRO A 243 -65.86 -5.52 -120.62
C PRO A 243 -67.07 -6.21 -119.98
N LYS A 244 -68.29 -5.83 -120.37
CA LYS A 244 -69.53 -6.51 -119.98
C LYS A 244 -69.52 -7.94 -120.54
N GLU A 245 -68.89 -8.87 -119.83
CA GLU A 245 -69.10 -10.29 -120.06
C GLU A 245 -70.14 -10.84 -119.07
N GLN A 246 -71.10 -11.58 -119.64
CA GLN A 246 -72.14 -12.34 -118.95
C GLN A 246 -71.55 -13.33 -117.93
N PRO A 247 -72.34 -13.74 -116.92
CA PRO A 247 -71.83 -14.59 -115.85
C PRO A 247 -71.47 -15.97 -116.41
N ARG A 248 -70.18 -16.30 -116.48
CA ARG A 248 -69.76 -17.70 -116.59
C ARG A 248 -69.86 -18.31 -115.19
N GLN A 249 -70.82 -19.22 -115.04
CA GLN A 249 -70.80 -20.23 -113.99
C GLN A 249 -69.48 -20.99 -114.07
N TYR A 250 -68.56 -20.68 -113.15
CA TYR A 250 -67.48 -21.61 -112.82
C TYR A 250 -67.98 -22.46 -111.67
N GLN A 251 -68.30 -23.72 -112.00
CA GLN A 251 -68.50 -24.78 -111.06
C GLN A 251 -67.14 -25.04 -110.41
N LEU A 252 -66.96 -24.53 -109.18
CA LEU A 252 -65.83 -24.90 -108.34
C LEU A 252 -66.11 -26.32 -107.83
N ASP A 253 -65.40 -27.30 -108.39
CA ASP A 253 -65.20 -28.57 -107.70
C ASP A 253 -64.45 -28.27 -106.41
N ILE A 254 -65.19 -28.23 -105.31
CA ILE A 254 -64.62 -28.25 -103.97
C ILE A 254 -64.17 -29.68 -103.72
N THR A 255 -62.98 -30.04 -104.20
CA THR A 255 -62.25 -31.14 -103.58
C THR A 255 -61.88 -30.68 -102.18
N ASN A 256 -62.49 -31.31 -101.19
CA ASN A 256 -62.16 -31.18 -99.77
C ASN A 256 -60.71 -31.60 -99.52
N GLU A 257 -59.75 -30.73 -99.81
CA GLU A 257 -58.42 -30.82 -99.22
C GLU A 257 -58.26 -29.69 -98.22
N THR A 258 -58.52 -30.06 -96.98
CA THR A 258 -58.29 -29.26 -95.78
C THR A 258 -56.82 -28.82 -95.75
N PRO A 259 -56.49 -27.51 -95.80
CA PRO A 259 -55.13 -27.08 -95.51
C PRO A 259 -54.90 -27.30 -94.01
N ARG A 260 -54.03 -28.27 -93.72
CA ARG A 260 -53.57 -28.59 -92.37
C ARG A 260 -52.89 -27.34 -91.80
N ILE A 261 -53.62 -26.61 -90.93
CA ILE A 261 -53.06 -25.57 -90.08
C ILE A 261 -51.95 -26.23 -89.26
N GLN A 262 -50.69 -25.97 -89.62
CA GLN A 262 -49.58 -26.25 -88.71
C GLN A 262 -49.70 -25.25 -87.57
N GLN A 263 -50.23 -25.74 -86.45
CA GLN A 263 -50.08 -25.09 -85.16
C GLN A 263 -48.57 -24.84 -84.92
N PRO A 264 -48.13 -23.62 -84.57
CA PRO A 264 -46.87 -23.49 -83.90
C PRO A 264 -46.96 -24.31 -82.61
N ARG A 265 -46.01 -25.24 -82.43
CA ARG A 265 -45.92 -26.08 -81.24
C ARG A 265 -46.07 -25.21 -79.99
N ARG A 266 -47.03 -25.58 -79.14
CA ARG A 266 -47.00 -25.23 -77.73
C ARG A 266 -45.77 -25.90 -77.13
N ASP A 267 -44.64 -25.21 -77.17
CA ASP A 267 -43.58 -25.50 -76.23
C ASP A 267 -44.07 -25.07 -74.85
N LYS A 268 -44.02 -26.06 -73.96
CA LYS A 268 -44.51 -26.01 -72.61
C LYS A 268 -43.94 -24.81 -71.89
N GLN A 269 -44.81 -24.20 -71.10
CA GLN A 269 -44.45 -23.30 -70.01
C GLN A 269 -43.21 -23.80 -69.27
N ASN A 270 -42.12 -23.05 -69.40
CA ASN A 270 -41.16 -22.82 -68.34
C ASN A 270 -40.95 -21.30 -68.26
N LEU A 271 -42.02 -20.60 -67.86
CA LEU A 271 -41.85 -19.31 -67.18
C LEU A 271 -41.18 -19.61 -65.84
N VAL A 272 -39.85 -19.63 -65.86
CA VAL A 272 -39.09 -19.28 -64.67
C VAL A 272 -39.43 -17.83 -64.40
N ASN A 273 -40.32 -17.63 -63.43
CA ASN A 273 -40.42 -16.40 -62.66
C ASN A 273 -39.03 -16.06 -62.13
N LYS A 274 -38.26 -15.22 -62.86
CA LYS A 274 -37.24 -14.38 -62.23
C LYS A 274 -37.92 -13.12 -61.70
N SER A 275 -38.82 -13.37 -60.76
CA SER A 275 -39.19 -12.37 -59.76
C SER A 275 -38.03 -12.30 -58.78
N LEU A 276 -37.50 -11.10 -58.62
CA LEU A 276 -36.94 -10.55 -57.40
C LEU A 276 -37.13 -11.44 -56.15
N ARG A 277 -36.06 -12.11 -55.74
CA ARG A 277 -35.66 -12.37 -54.34
C ARG A 277 -34.46 -13.30 -54.36
N THR A 278 -33.28 -12.75 -54.20
CA THR A 278 -32.16 -13.38 -53.49
C THR A 278 -31.06 -12.33 -53.35
N LEU A 279 -31.14 -11.57 -52.27
CA LEU A 279 -29.96 -11.08 -51.59
C LEU A 279 -29.12 -12.32 -51.22
N PRO A 280 -27.82 -12.39 -51.52
CA PRO A 280 -26.94 -13.19 -50.71
C PRO A 280 -26.72 -12.40 -49.42
N HIS A 281 -27.59 -12.62 -48.44
CA HIS A 281 -27.13 -12.54 -47.06
C HIS A 281 -25.99 -13.56 -46.94
N LYS A 282 -24.74 -13.08 -47.03
CA LYS A 282 -23.65 -13.69 -46.27
C LYS A 282 -23.97 -13.47 -44.80
N VAL A 283 -24.85 -14.32 -44.27
CA VAL A 283 -24.80 -14.68 -42.86
C VAL A 283 -23.52 -15.50 -42.74
N SER A 284 -22.44 -14.82 -42.38
CA SER A 284 -21.34 -15.49 -41.72
C SER A 284 -21.91 -16.08 -40.44
N THR A 285 -22.24 -17.37 -40.45
CA THR A 285 -22.36 -18.15 -39.23
C THR A 285 -20.97 -18.21 -38.62
N CYS A 286 -20.60 -17.15 -37.92
CA CYS A 286 -19.61 -17.25 -36.87
C CYS A 286 -20.24 -18.18 -35.83
N ASN A 287 -19.66 -19.37 -35.75
CA ASN A 287 -19.90 -20.32 -34.70
C ASN A 287 -20.03 -19.62 -33.35
N PHE A 288 -21.05 -20.03 -32.61
CA PHE A 288 -21.11 -19.91 -31.17
C PHE A 288 -19.79 -20.43 -30.59
N GLY A 289 -18.89 -19.51 -30.24
CA GLY A 289 -17.92 -19.74 -29.20
C GLY A 289 -18.64 -19.60 -27.87
N GLU A 290 -19.30 -20.67 -27.44
CA GLU A 290 -19.58 -20.88 -26.02
C GLU A 290 -18.23 -21.00 -25.31
N GLY A 291 -17.67 -19.83 -24.99
CA GLY A 291 -16.58 -19.69 -24.04
C GLY A 291 -17.12 -20.11 -22.68
N ALA A 292 -16.78 -21.33 -22.31
CA ALA A 292 -17.01 -21.96 -21.03
C ALA A 292 -16.91 -20.95 -19.86
N TRP A 293 -18.07 -20.62 -19.28
CA TRP A 293 -18.15 -20.18 -17.91
C TRP A 293 -17.81 -21.38 -17.02
N LYS A 294 -16.51 -21.61 -16.79
CA LYS A 294 -16.09 -22.44 -15.66
C LYS A 294 -16.38 -21.68 -14.38
N ASN A 295 -17.55 -21.98 -13.84
CA ASN A 295 -17.85 -21.94 -12.41
C ASN A 295 -16.69 -22.60 -11.64
N LYS A 296 -15.78 -21.80 -11.07
CA LYS A 296 -15.00 -22.24 -9.91
C LYS A 296 -15.79 -21.86 -8.67
N LYS A 297 -16.66 -22.78 -8.26
CA LYS A 297 -17.01 -22.93 -6.86
C LYS A 297 -15.72 -23.27 -6.09
N SER A 298 -15.50 -22.52 -5.03
CA SER A 298 -15.15 -23.01 -3.69
C SER A 298 -14.18 -24.20 -3.60
N ASN A 299 -12.97 -23.94 -3.13
CA ASN A 299 -12.42 -24.72 -2.02
C ASN A 299 -11.33 -23.92 -1.29
N ARG A 300 -11.57 -23.72 0.01
CA ARG A 300 -10.77 -23.08 1.07
C ARG A 300 -10.76 -21.56 1.13
#